data_AF-A0A7X8SYX1-F1
#
_entry.id   AF-A0A7X8SYX1-F1
#
_cell.length_a   1.000
_cell.length_b   1.000
_cell.length_c   1.000
_cell.angle_alpha   90.00
_cell.angle_beta   90.00
_cell.angle_gamma   90.00
#
_symmetry.space_group_name_H-M   'P 1'
#
loop_
_entity.id
_entity.type
_entity.pdbx_description
1 polymer ?
#
loop_
_entity_poly.entity_id
_entity_poly.type
_entity_poly.pdbx_seq_one_letter_code
_entity_poly.pdbx_strand_id
1 'polypeptide(L)'
;METLKLLLERADAVNKYWNLYIVVSLGVIGVSQAFKGDGSFSTLRILLALGFVIFAISNLLAIRAINTQRVQISMLVEDPYKNIAILGRPPSEFVFLCFHASIDVAVVLSILLLHG
;
A
#
# COMPACT_ATOMS: atom_id res chain seq x y z
N MET A 1 -2.36 6.59 -26.21
CA MET A 1 -2.55 5.22 -25.67
C MET A 1 -1.35 4.77 -24.82
N GLU A 2 -0.12 5.11 -25.21
CA GLU A 2 1.12 4.78 -24.48
C GLU A 2 1.17 5.33 -23.05
N THR A 3 0.69 6.57 -22.84
CA THR A 3 0.60 7.19 -21.51
C THR A 3 -0.35 6.45 -20.58
N LEU A 4 -1.50 6.00 -21.09
CA LEU A 4 -2.47 5.21 -20.32
C LEU A 4 -1.89 3.83 -19.93
N LYS A 5 -1.15 3.21 -20.85
CA LYS A 5 -0.43 1.95 -20.61
C LYS A 5 0.63 2.13 -19.52
N LEU A 6 1.44 3.18 -19.61
CA LEU A 6 2.48 3.51 -18.62
C LEU A 6 1.88 3.76 -17.23
N LEU A 7 0.70 4.38 -17.16
CA LEU A 7 -0.03 4.63 -15.92
C LEU A 7 -0.59 3.35 -15.29
N LEU A 8 -1.14 2.45 -16.11
CA LEU A 8 -1.62 1.14 -15.65
C LEU A 8 -0.48 0.23 -15.20
N GLU A 9 0.64 0.22 -15.93
CA GLU A 9 1.86 -0.50 -15.54
C GLU A 9 2.43 0.04 -14.22
N ARG A 10 2.33 1.35 -13.97
CA ARG A 10 2.74 1.95 -12.69
C ARG A 10 1.85 1.51 -11.53
N ALA A 11 0.54 1.43 -11.74
CA ALA A 11 -0.41 0.95 -10.73
C ALA A 11 -0.21 -0.55 -10.43
N ASP A 12 0.05 -1.35 -11.46
CA ASP A 12 0.33 -2.77 -11.32
C ASP A 12 1.67 -3.03 -10.61
N ALA A 13 2.68 -2.19 -10.89
CA ALA A 13 3.95 -2.20 -10.18
C ALA A 13 3.77 -1.85 -8.69
N VAL A 14 2.99 -0.82 -8.36
CA VAL A 14 2.69 -0.44 -6.96
C VAL A 14 2.02 -1.59 -6.21
N ASN A 15 1.03 -2.26 -6.81
CA ASN A 15 0.40 -3.44 -6.21
C ASN A 15 1.37 -4.62 -6.04
N LYS A 16 2.29 -4.84 -7.01
CA LYS A 16 3.32 -5.89 -6.90
C LYS A 16 4.31 -5.61 -5.78
N TYR A 17 4.78 -4.38 -5.64
CA TYR A 17 5.64 -4.00 -4.52
C TYR A 17 4.91 -4.08 -3.18
N TRP A 18 3.60 -3.78 -3.16
CA TRP A 18 2.77 -3.93 -1.98
C TRP A 18 2.68 -5.39 -1.51
N ASN A 19 2.38 -6.30 -2.44
CA ASN A 19 2.32 -7.73 -2.16
C ASN A 19 3.68 -8.30 -1.77
N LEU A 20 4.77 -7.87 -2.44
CA LEU A 20 6.13 -8.29 -2.10
C LEU A 20 6.50 -7.87 -0.68
N TYR A 21 6.16 -6.64 -0.29
CA TYR A 21 6.39 -6.15 1.07
C TYR A 21 5.63 -6.98 2.11
N ILE A 22 4.34 -7.27 1.88
CA ILE A 22 3.56 -8.14 2.78
C ILE A 22 4.21 -9.52 2.92
N VAL A 23 4.61 -10.13 1.80
CA VAL A 23 5.27 -11.46 1.80
C VAL A 23 6.60 -11.42 2.55
N VAL A 24 7.42 -10.39 2.35
CA VAL A 24 8.71 -10.24 3.04
C VAL A 24 8.50 -10.01 4.52
N SER A 25 7.59 -9.12 4.91
CA SER A 25 7.28 -8.84 6.32
C SER A 25 6.70 -10.07 7.03
N LEU A 26 5.77 -10.80 6.40
CA LEU A 26 5.27 -12.08 6.92
C LEU A 26 6.37 -13.13 7.01
N GLY A 27 7.27 -13.19 6.03
CA GLY A 27 8.44 -14.07 6.02
C GLY A 27 9.37 -13.77 7.19
N VAL A 28 9.73 -12.50 7.41
CA VAL A 28 10.60 -12.09 8.53
C VAL A 28 9.92 -12.38 9.87
N ILE A 29 8.63 -12.09 10.02
CA ILE A 29 7.86 -12.41 11.23
C ILE A 29 7.82 -13.93 11.46
N GLY A 30 7.47 -14.73 10.46
CA GLY A 30 7.40 -16.19 10.56
C GLY A 30 8.76 -16.81 10.89
N VAL A 31 9.83 -16.32 10.28
CA VAL A 31 11.20 -16.74 10.57
C VAL A 31 11.61 -16.35 11.99
N SER A 32 11.29 -15.13 12.42
CA SER A 32 11.60 -14.67 13.79
C SER A 32 10.88 -15.49 14.88
N GLN A 33 9.66 -15.97 14.60
CA GLN A 33 8.92 -16.87 15.49
C GLN A 33 9.43 -18.31 15.47
N ALA A 34 9.98 -18.77 14.34
CA ALA A 34 10.53 -20.12 14.21
C ALA A 34 11.86 -20.29 14.96
N PHE A 35 12.65 -19.23 15.10
CA PHE A 35 13.97 -19.26 15.75
C PHE A 35 13.94 -19.06 17.28
N LYS A 36 12.84 -19.43 17.96
CA LYS A 36 12.68 -19.36 19.44
C LYS A 36 13.97 -19.72 20.20
N GLY A 37 14.63 -18.69 20.69
CA GLY A 37 15.76 -18.73 21.61
C GLY A 37 15.82 -17.38 22.31
N ASP A 38 15.33 -17.36 23.55
CA ASP A 38 15.41 -16.30 24.56
C ASP A 38 15.64 -14.85 24.12
N GLY A 39 14.59 -14.04 24.30
CA GLY A 39 14.75 -12.69 24.84
C GLY A 39 15.02 -11.55 23.85
N SER A 40 14.07 -10.61 23.81
CA SER A 40 14.27 -9.22 23.38
C SER A 40 14.55 -8.96 21.87
N PHE A 41 13.66 -9.42 20.99
CA PHE A 41 13.55 -8.89 19.62
C PHE A 41 12.90 -7.48 19.55
N SER A 42 13.07 -6.65 20.59
CA SER A 42 12.55 -5.28 20.64
C SER A 42 13.07 -4.43 19.47
N THR A 43 14.38 -4.45 19.23
CA THR A 43 15.01 -3.68 18.15
C THR A 43 14.52 -4.10 16.77
N LEU A 44 14.40 -5.41 16.51
CA LEU A 44 13.90 -5.91 15.22
C LEU A 44 12.44 -5.51 14.99
N ARG A 45 11.59 -5.57 16.02
CA ARG A 45 10.19 -5.11 15.95
C ARG A 45 10.10 -3.62 15.62
N ILE A 46 10.93 -2.79 16.26
CA ILE A 46 10.99 -1.35 15.97
C ILE A 46 11.46 -1.10 14.53
N LEU A 47 12.50 -1.80 14.08
CA LEU A 47 12.99 -1.66 12.69
C LEU A 47 11.93 -2.09 11.66
N LEU A 48 11.18 -3.16 11.94
CA LEU A 48 10.07 -3.60 11.09
C LEU A 48 8.92 -2.61 11.07
N ALA A 49 8.54 -2.06 12.23
CA ALA A 49 7.51 -1.03 12.33
C ALA A 49 7.92 0.25 11.60
N LEU A 50 9.16 0.72 11.76
CA LEU A 50 9.68 1.88 11.03
C LEU A 50 9.74 1.63 9.52
N GLY A 51 10.22 0.45 9.11
CA GLY A 51 10.22 0.04 7.71
C GLY A 51 8.82 -0.01 7.12
N PHE A 52 7.85 -0.51 7.89
CA PHE A 52 6.42 -0.48 7.52
C PHE A 52 5.92 0.93 7.32
N VAL A 53 6.17 1.84 8.26
CA VAL A 53 5.69 3.23 8.16
C VAL A 53 6.26 3.93 6.92
N ILE A 54 7.56 3.78 6.64
CA ILE A 54 8.18 4.36 5.44
C ILE A 54 7.53 3.80 4.17
N PHE A 55 7.30 2.49 4.14
CA PHE A 55 6.63 1.82 3.03
C PHE A 55 5.19 2.29 2.87
N ALA A 56 4.41 2.36 3.95
CA ALA A 56 3.02 2.81 3.96
C ALA A 56 2.88 4.24 3.43
N ILE A 57 3.75 5.16 3.87
CA ILE A 57 3.81 6.53 3.34
C ILE A 57 4.14 6.53 1.85
N SER A 58 5.17 5.77 1.43
CA SER A 58 5.58 5.70 0.02
C SER A 58 4.46 5.15 -0.86
N ASN A 59 3.74 4.14 -0.37
CA ASN A 59 2.60 3.55 -1.05
C ASN A 59 1.41 4.52 -1.14
N LEU A 60 1.10 5.22 -0.06
CA LEU A 60 0.07 6.24 -0.03
C LEU A 60 0.34 7.33 -1.08
N LEU A 61 1.59 7.83 -1.16
CA LEU A 61 1.98 8.82 -2.16
C LEU A 61 1.83 8.29 -3.59
N ALA A 62 2.23 7.05 -3.85
CA ALA A 62 2.11 6.43 -5.16
C ALA A 62 0.64 6.28 -5.58
N ILE A 63 -0.23 5.81 -4.69
CA ILE A 63 -1.67 5.65 -4.99
C ILE A 63 -2.32 7.01 -5.20
N ARG A 64 -2.01 8.04 -4.40
CA ARG A 64 -2.54 9.40 -4.61
C ARG A 64 -2.13 9.98 -5.96
N ALA A 65 -0.89 9.73 -6.41
CA ALA A 65 -0.45 10.13 -7.74
C ALA A 65 -1.26 9.45 -8.85
N ILE A 66 -1.52 8.15 -8.71
CA ILE A 66 -2.36 7.38 -9.65
C ILE A 66 -3.82 7.87 -9.62
N ASN A 67 -4.39 8.13 -8.45
CA ASN A 67 -5.75 8.65 -8.31
C ASN A 67 -5.90 10.01 -8.99
N THR A 68 -4.93 10.91 -8.79
CA THR A 68 -4.89 12.21 -9.46
C THR A 68 -4.88 12.05 -10.97
N GLN A 69 -4.07 11.12 -11.50
CA GLN A 69 -3.99 10.83 -12.93
C GLN A 69 -5.29 10.23 -13.47
N ARG A 70 -5.95 9.33 -12.71
CA ARG A 70 -7.25 8.76 -13.07
C ARG A 70 -8.34 9.81 -13.13
N VAL A 71 -8.35 10.76 -12.18
CA VAL A 71 -9.28 11.89 -12.19
C VAL A 71 -9.06 12.74 -13.44
N GLN A 72 -7.80 13.10 -13.76
CA GLN A 72 -7.47 13.86 -14.96
C GLN A 72 -7.90 13.13 -16.24
N ILE A 73 -7.63 11.83 -16.36
CA ILE A 73 -8.09 11.02 -17.50
C ILE A 73 -9.61 11.05 -17.59
N SER A 74 -10.33 10.91 -16.46
CA SER A 74 -11.80 10.93 -16.48
C SER A 74 -12.39 12.25 -16.97
N MET A 75 -11.63 13.36 -16.91
CA MET A 75 -12.04 14.66 -17.44
C MET A 75 -11.77 14.79 -18.95
N LEU A 76 -10.86 13.99 -19.50
CA LEU A 76 -10.44 14.02 -20.91
C LEU A 76 -11.17 12.99 -21.78
N VAL A 77 -11.90 12.04 -21.18
CA VAL A 77 -12.63 11.00 -21.91
C VAL A 77 -14.00 11.51 -22.36
N GLU A 78 -14.25 11.41 -23.66
CA GLU A 78 -15.52 11.76 -24.30
C GLU A 78 -16.41 10.53 -24.56
N ASP A 79 -17.60 10.75 -25.11
CA ASP A 79 -18.53 9.67 -25.46
C ASP A 79 -17.95 8.74 -26.52
N PRO A 80 -18.24 7.42 -26.47
CA PRO A 80 -19.20 6.75 -25.57
C PRO A 80 -18.60 6.28 -24.22
N TYR A 81 -17.33 6.55 -23.95
CA TYR A 81 -16.59 5.95 -22.82
C TYR A 81 -16.70 6.74 -21.51
N LYS A 82 -17.35 7.90 -21.53
CA LYS A 82 -17.51 8.81 -20.39
C LYS A 82 -18.11 8.12 -19.16
N ASN A 83 -19.14 7.29 -19.34
CA ASN A 83 -19.78 6.55 -18.25
C ASN A 83 -18.83 5.55 -17.57
N ILE A 84 -18.00 4.87 -18.37
CA ILE A 84 -16.99 3.92 -17.86
C ILE A 84 -15.89 4.69 -17.11
N ALA A 85 -15.48 5.84 -17.62
CA ALA A 85 -14.48 6.68 -16.96
C ALA A 85 -14.96 7.26 -15.61
N ILE A 86 -16.26 7.58 -15.50
CA ILE A 86 -16.87 8.02 -14.23
C ILE A 86 -16.91 6.87 -13.21
N LEU A 87 -17.27 5.66 -13.63
CA LEU A 87 -17.26 4.47 -12.77
C LEU A 87 -15.85 4.12 -12.26
N GLY A 88 -14.82 4.42 -13.05
CA GLY A 88 -13.41 4.23 -12.68
C GLY A 88 -12.83 5.33 -11.78
N ARG A 89 -13.62 6.33 -11.36
CA ARG A 89 -13.13 7.38 -10.46
C ARG A 89 -12.74 6.79 -9.11
N PRO A 90 -11.60 7.22 -8.55
CA PRO A 90 -11.18 6.77 -7.23
C PRO A 90 -12.20 7.22 -6.17
N PRO A 91 -12.31 6.47 -5.05
CA PRO A 91 -13.07 6.93 -3.89
C PRO A 91 -12.52 8.26 -3.38
N SER A 92 -13.30 8.96 -2.55
CA SER A 92 -12.85 10.23 -1.99
C SER A 92 -11.52 10.06 -1.25
N GLU A 93 -10.62 11.04 -1.40
CA GLU A 93 -9.30 11.01 -0.78
C GLU A 93 -9.39 10.79 0.74
N PHE A 94 -10.43 11.33 1.38
CA PHE A 94 -10.69 11.15 2.80
C PHE A 94 -11.01 9.69 3.16
N VAL A 95 -11.94 9.05 2.44
CA VAL A 95 -12.32 7.64 2.69
C VAL A 95 -11.12 6.73 2.44
N PHE A 96 -10.37 6.98 1.36
CA PHE A 96 -9.16 6.24 1.06
C PHE A 96 -8.10 6.40 2.16
N LEU A 97 -7.84 7.62 2.63
CA LEU A 97 -6.87 7.89 3.69
C LEU A 97 -7.26 7.20 5.01
N CYS A 98 -8.53 7.27 5.40
CA CYS A 98 -9.01 6.60 6.61
C CYS A 98 -8.86 5.07 6.52
N PHE A 99 -9.23 4.49 5.38
CA PHE A 99 -9.08 3.05 5.16
C PHE A 99 -7.61 2.62 5.19
N HIS A 100 -6.76 3.32 4.44
CA HIS A 100 -5.33 3.04 4.37
C HIS A 100 -4.66 3.17 5.75
N ALA A 101 -4.91 4.28 6.45
CA ALA A 101 -4.39 4.50 7.80
C ALA A 101 -4.87 3.46 8.81
N SER A 102 -6.12 2.98 8.71
CA SER A 102 -6.64 1.96 9.61
C SER A 102 -5.91 0.61 9.49
N ILE A 103 -5.60 0.21 8.25
CA ILE A 103 -4.81 -1.00 7.98
C ILE A 103 -3.38 -0.82 8.46
N ASP A 104 -2.78 0.34 8.17
CA ASP A 104 -1.41 0.65 8.56
C ASP A 104 -1.24 0.59 10.08
N VAL A 105 -2.17 1.20 10.83
CA VAL A 105 -2.19 1.13 12.30
C VAL A 105 -2.34 -0.30 12.78
N ALA A 106 -3.23 -1.10 12.17
CA ALA A 106 -3.42 -2.49 12.54
C ALA A 106 -2.13 -3.32 12.34
N VAL A 107 -1.41 -3.11 11.24
CA VAL A 107 -0.15 -3.81 10.97
C VAL A 107 0.94 -3.38 11.95
N VAL A 108 1.11 -2.08 12.19
CA VAL A 108 2.10 -1.56 13.15
C VAL A 108 1.81 -2.10 14.55
N LEU A 109 0.55 -2.05 15.00
CA LEU A 109 0.17 -2.62 16.30
C LEU A 109 0.43 -4.13 16.35
N SER A 110 0.17 -4.87 15.27
CA SER A 110 0.48 -6.31 15.21
C SER A 110 1.98 -6.59 15.34
N ILE A 111 2.83 -5.78 14.70
CA ILE A 111 4.30 -5.88 14.82
C ILE A 111 4.75 -5.60 16.26
N LEU A 112 4.18 -4.58 16.90
CA LEU A 112 4.57 -4.16 18.24
C LEU A 112 4.04 -5.09 19.33
N LEU A 113 2.82 -5.61 19.17
CA LEU A 113 2.13 -6.51 20.10
C LEU A 113 2.49 -7.99 19.90
N LEU A 114 3.31 -8.32 18.90
CA LEU A 114 3.91 -9.64 18.79
C LEU A 114 4.80 -9.89 20.03
N HIS A 115 4.30 -10.75 20.91
CA HIS A 115 5.05 -11.32 22.02
C HIS A 115 5.60 -12.68 21.58
N GLY A 116 6.90 -12.89 21.79
CA GLY A 116 7.57 -14.18 21.71
C GLY A 116 7.83 -14.70 23.11
#